data_AF-A0A3A8QH07-F1
#
_entry.id   AF-A0A3A8QH07-F1
#
_cell.length_a   1.000
_cell.length_b   1.000
_cell.length_c   1.000
_cell.angle_alpha   90.00
_cell.angle_beta   90.00
_cell.angle_gamma   90.00
#
_symmetry.space_group_name_H-M   'P 1'
#
loop_
_entity.id
_entity.type
_entity.pdbx_description
1 polymer ?
#
loop_
_entity_poly.entity_id
_entity_poly.type
_entity_poly.pdbx_seq_one_letter_code
_entity_poly.pdbx_strand_id
1 'polypeptide(L)'
;MRMARHPLKTLTVVCGLLVGAFARAAPPPELPPGVKPLLETAQAINNGLTQTSYAYTQTPDGQPLIQQQEDGWTAYTDCSGWVSYLVGKVLPSQYAAVMKFKTEEFPKEKKRPWPRAYVWQAWFQSLGTSPAPGAPFTAVTDLRQVQPGDIIAWCLGHWCQGGTGHNKDTGHILLVMGPATQVSPAGDGAPAVWAVPVLDASTLKHHAAHGTSVLPLKALRSFAGCGKDYDPRKYQPGQTPTCGGLGPGALHFQVDDQGAPTAFQFGPKNNFHPKPPENGRISIGRPVMQAPAR
;
A
#
# COMPACT_ATOMS: atom_id res chain seq x y z
N MET A 1 -56.40 -41.72 52.75
CA MET A 1 -55.95 -41.36 51.38
C MET A 1 -56.47 -39.97 51.03
N ARG A 2 -55.64 -38.93 51.12
CA ARG A 2 -55.96 -37.58 50.63
C ARG A 2 -55.02 -37.30 49.45
N MET A 3 -55.57 -37.14 48.26
CA MET A 3 -54.83 -36.71 47.06
C MET A 3 -54.70 -35.19 47.06
N ALA A 4 -53.46 -34.70 46.99
CA ALA A 4 -53.17 -33.28 46.80
C ALA A 4 -53.30 -32.91 45.31
N ARG A 5 -54.08 -31.88 45.01
CA ARG A 5 -54.17 -31.28 43.67
C ARG A 5 -53.15 -30.15 43.56
N HIS A 6 -52.28 -30.22 42.55
CA HIS A 6 -51.36 -29.14 42.21
C HIS A 6 -52.04 -28.12 41.28
N PRO A 7 -51.75 -26.81 41.42
CA PRO A 7 -52.31 -25.77 40.57
C PRO A 7 -51.56 -25.69 39.24
N LEU A 8 -52.32 -25.62 38.13
CA LEU A 8 -51.81 -25.29 36.80
C LEU A 8 -51.32 -23.83 36.80
N LYS A 9 -50.07 -23.62 36.38
CA LYS A 9 -49.50 -22.29 36.10
C LYS A 9 -49.72 -21.95 34.63
N THR A 10 -50.48 -20.91 34.37
CA THR A 10 -50.75 -20.34 33.04
C THR A 10 -49.48 -19.66 32.52
N LEU A 11 -48.95 -20.13 31.39
CA LEU A 11 -47.78 -19.57 30.72
C LEU A 11 -48.23 -18.51 29.71
N THR A 12 -48.09 -17.23 30.05
CA THR A 12 -48.37 -16.12 29.13
C THR A 12 -47.16 -15.89 28.23
N VAL A 13 -47.27 -16.29 26.96
CA VAL A 13 -46.25 -16.02 25.93
C VAL A 13 -46.46 -14.60 25.39
N VAL A 14 -45.61 -13.67 25.81
CA VAL A 14 -45.57 -12.31 25.25
C VAL A 14 -44.68 -12.34 24.01
N CYS A 15 -45.31 -12.32 22.82
CA CYS A 15 -44.63 -12.16 21.55
C CYS A 15 -44.29 -10.68 21.35
N GLY A 16 -43.11 -10.25 21.83
CA GLY A 16 -42.59 -8.91 21.59
C GLY A 16 -42.07 -8.78 20.16
N LEU A 17 -42.80 -8.06 19.31
CA LEU A 17 -42.33 -7.59 18.02
C LEU A 17 -41.18 -6.58 18.25
N LEU A 18 -39.94 -7.09 18.25
CA LEU A 18 -38.74 -6.27 18.16
C LEU A 18 -38.67 -5.66 16.75
N VAL A 19 -39.20 -4.45 16.60
CA VAL A 19 -38.94 -3.61 15.43
C VAL A 19 -37.47 -3.19 15.53
N GLY A 20 -36.58 -4.00 14.98
CA GLY A 20 -35.17 -3.69 14.88
C GLY A 20 -34.98 -2.47 13.97
N ALA A 21 -34.61 -1.34 14.56
CA ALA A 21 -34.13 -0.20 13.81
C ALA A 21 -32.86 -0.63 13.06
N PHE A 22 -32.97 -0.87 11.75
CA PHE A 22 -31.81 -1.06 10.89
C PHE A 22 -31.05 0.27 10.87
N ALA A 23 -29.95 0.34 11.63
CA ALA A 23 -29.00 1.42 11.50
C ALA A 23 -28.49 1.41 10.06
N ARG A 24 -28.90 2.43 9.28
CA ARG A 24 -28.43 2.61 7.92
C ARG A 24 -26.93 2.86 8.01
N ALA A 25 -26.13 1.98 7.41
CA ALA A 25 -24.68 2.17 7.34
C ALA A 25 -24.40 3.57 6.78
N ALA A 26 -23.49 4.31 7.43
CA ALA A 26 -23.05 5.59 6.91
C ALA A 26 -22.51 5.39 5.48
N PRO A 27 -22.81 6.30 4.54
CA PRO A 27 -22.21 6.23 3.21
C PRO A 27 -20.69 6.20 3.35
N PRO A 28 -19.97 5.48 2.47
CA PRO A 28 -18.52 5.46 2.50
C PRO A 28 -18.00 6.91 2.39
N PRO A 29 -16.95 7.27 3.14
CA PRO A 29 -16.37 8.60 3.06
C PRO A 29 -16.01 8.91 1.61
N GLU A 30 -16.42 10.10 1.15
CA GLU A 30 -16.09 10.56 -0.20
C GLU A 30 -14.57 10.68 -0.34
N LEU A 31 -14.01 10.09 -1.41
CA LEU A 31 -12.59 10.17 -1.68
C LEU A 31 -12.20 11.65 -1.89
N PRO A 32 -11.04 12.11 -1.38
CA PRO A 32 -10.59 13.45 -1.65
C PRO A 32 -10.57 13.73 -3.16
N PRO A 33 -10.93 14.94 -3.61
CA PRO A 33 -10.72 15.35 -4.99
C PRO A 33 -9.29 15.01 -5.42
N GLY A 34 -9.08 14.55 -6.67
CA GLY A 34 -7.76 14.18 -7.19
C GLY A 34 -7.18 12.83 -6.77
N VAL A 35 -7.63 12.24 -5.65
CA VAL A 35 -7.30 10.85 -5.29
C VAL A 35 -8.04 9.86 -6.20
N LYS A 36 -9.28 10.19 -6.58
CA LYS A 36 -10.10 9.34 -7.45
C LYS A 36 -9.41 9.04 -8.81
N PRO A 37 -8.91 10.03 -9.58
CA PRO A 37 -8.14 9.73 -10.79
C PRO A 37 -6.92 8.84 -10.58
N LEU A 38 -6.25 8.95 -9.43
CA LEU A 38 -5.07 8.13 -9.11
C LEU A 38 -5.49 6.66 -8.96
N LEU A 39 -6.54 6.42 -8.17
CA LEU A 39 -7.09 5.09 -7.92
C LEU A 39 -7.72 4.48 -9.18
N GLU A 40 -8.45 5.27 -9.97
CA GLU A 40 -9.05 4.82 -11.24
C GLU A 40 -7.97 4.46 -12.26
N THR A 41 -6.89 5.25 -12.36
CA THR A 41 -5.76 4.94 -13.24
C THR A 41 -5.05 3.66 -12.80
N ALA A 42 -4.79 3.53 -11.50
CA ALA A 42 -4.14 2.35 -10.94
C ALA A 42 -4.99 1.09 -11.15
N GLN A 43 -6.31 1.19 -10.92
CA GLN A 43 -7.27 0.12 -11.17
C GLN A 43 -7.33 -0.24 -12.66
N ALA A 44 -7.43 0.73 -13.56
CA ALA A 44 -7.54 0.51 -14.99
C ALA A 44 -6.32 -0.24 -15.54
N ILE A 45 -5.12 0.17 -15.13
CA ILE A 45 -3.87 -0.52 -15.48
C ILE A 45 -3.93 -1.95 -14.93
N ASN A 46 -4.13 -2.13 -13.63
CA ASN A 46 -4.17 -3.46 -13.02
C ASN A 46 -5.19 -4.39 -13.68
N ASN A 47 -6.43 -3.91 -13.90
CA ASN A 47 -7.51 -4.73 -14.43
C ASN A 47 -7.39 -5.04 -15.93
N GLY A 48 -6.56 -4.28 -16.64
CA GLY A 48 -6.21 -4.49 -18.03
C GLY A 48 -4.84 -5.13 -18.24
N LEU A 49 -4.09 -5.47 -17.18
CA LEU A 49 -2.78 -6.11 -17.34
C LEU A 49 -2.90 -7.43 -18.10
N THR A 50 -2.18 -7.55 -19.21
CA THR A 50 -1.96 -8.81 -19.94
C THR A 50 -0.62 -9.41 -19.56
N GLN A 51 0.38 -8.58 -19.24
CA GLN A 51 1.70 -9.01 -18.79
C GLN A 51 2.25 -8.08 -17.70
N THR A 52 2.93 -8.65 -16.72
CA THR A 52 3.71 -7.85 -15.75
C THR A 52 4.92 -8.62 -15.25
N SER A 53 5.96 -7.88 -14.87
CA SER A 53 7.14 -8.39 -14.18
C SER A 53 7.66 -7.36 -13.22
N TYR A 54 8.26 -7.82 -12.13
CA TYR A 54 9.11 -6.95 -11.34
C TYR A 54 10.44 -6.71 -12.08
N ALA A 55 10.86 -5.47 -12.27
CA ALA A 55 12.05 -5.12 -13.04
C ALA A 55 12.79 -3.90 -12.45
N TYR A 56 14.04 -4.09 -12.03
CA TYR A 56 14.83 -3.02 -11.39
C TYR A 56 15.45 -1.99 -12.37
N THR A 57 15.66 -2.33 -13.65
CA THR A 57 16.58 -1.54 -14.53
C THR A 57 16.34 -1.67 -16.06
N GLN A 58 15.14 -2.00 -16.53
CA GLN A 58 15.00 -2.61 -17.87
C GLN A 58 14.69 -1.71 -19.06
N THR A 59 14.92 -0.41 -19.01
CA THR A 59 15.06 0.35 -20.26
C THR A 59 16.47 0.92 -20.40
N PRO A 60 16.96 1.13 -21.63
CA PRO A 60 18.22 1.84 -21.88
C PRO A 60 18.29 3.21 -21.16
N ASP A 61 17.14 3.84 -20.97
CA ASP A 61 16.99 5.12 -20.25
C ASP A 61 16.59 4.94 -18.77
N GLY A 62 16.47 3.67 -18.37
CA GLY A 62 16.15 3.21 -17.04
C GLY A 62 14.82 3.72 -16.49
N GLN A 63 13.74 3.80 -17.30
CA GLN A 63 12.30 4.15 -17.09
C GLN A 63 11.42 2.93 -16.69
N PRO A 64 10.33 3.10 -15.90
CA PRO A 64 9.36 2.03 -15.72
C PRO A 64 8.62 1.80 -17.05
N LEU A 65 8.57 0.57 -17.53
CA LEU A 65 7.93 0.23 -18.79
C LEU A 65 6.47 -0.14 -18.53
N ILE A 66 5.60 0.88 -18.45
CA ILE A 66 4.16 0.73 -18.27
C ILE A 66 3.45 1.29 -19.50
N GLN A 67 2.91 0.40 -20.33
CA GLN A 67 2.39 0.74 -21.65
C GLN A 67 1.03 0.11 -21.89
N GLN A 68 0.16 0.86 -22.58
CA GLN A 68 -1.07 0.32 -23.13
C GLN A 68 -0.74 -0.33 -24.49
N GLN A 69 -1.20 -1.55 -24.69
CA GLN A 69 -1.13 -2.34 -25.91
C GLN A 69 -2.56 -2.54 -26.45
N GLU A 70 -2.69 -3.14 -27.64
CA GLU A 70 -4.00 -3.43 -28.25
C GLU A 70 -4.87 -4.37 -27.37
N ASP A 71 -4.24 -5.32 -26.69
CA ASP A 71 -4.92 -6.35 -25.89
C ASP A 71 -5.01 -6.02 -24.39
N GLY A 72 -4.40 -4.92 -23.93
CA GLY A 72 -4.40 -4.53 -22.52
C GLY A 72 -3.21 -3.68 -22.10
N TRP A 73 -2.64 -3.97 -20.94
CA TRP A 73 -1.51 -3.25 -20.37
C TRP A 73 -0.33 -4.19 -20.13
N THR A 74 0.87 -3.69 -20.38
CA THR A 74 2.11 -4.31 -19.93
C THR A 74 2.75 -3.45 -18.84
N ALA A 75 3.30 -4.08 -17.80
CA ALA A 75 3.99 -3.38 -16.72
C ALA A 75 5.26 -4.12 -16.27
N TYR A 76 6.42 -3.61 -16.70
CA TYR A 76 7.74 -4.06 -16.25
C TYR A 76 8.38 -2.95 -15.43
N THR A 77 8.32 -3.07 -14.11
CA THR A 77 8.67 -1.98 -13.21
C THR A 77 9.06 -2.51 -11.83
N ASP A 78 9.76 -1.70 -11.05
CA ASP A 78 9.97 -1.95 -9.62
C ASP A 78 8.90 -1.20 -8.80
N CYS A 79 8.90 -1.40 -7.48
CA CYS A 79 7.92 -0.76 -6.60
C CYS A 79 7.93 0.77 -6.73
N SER A 80 9.12 1.35 -6.88
CA SER A 80 9.33 2.80 -6.96
C SER A 80 8.93 3.38 -8.31
N GLY A 81 9.24 2.68 -9.40
CA GLY A 81 8.89 3.03 -10.76
C GLY A 81 7.39 2.97 -10.98
N TRP A 82 6.71 1.97 -10.39
CA TRP A 82 5.24 1.89 -10.41
C TRP A 82 4.59 3.14 -9.81
N VAL A 83 4.95 3.46 -8.56
CA VAL A 83 4.37 4.62 -7.87
C VAL A 83 4.78 5.93 -8.54
N SER A 84 6.02 6.03 -9.00
CA SER A 84 6.50 7.23 -9.71
C SER A 84 5.79 7.45 -11.05
N TYR A 85 5.50 6.38 -11.80
CA TYR A 85 4.68 6.46 -13.01
C TYR A 85 3.28 6.96 -12.70
N LEU A 86 2.60 6.37 -11.71
CA LEU A 86 1.25 6.76 -11.34
C LEU A 86 1.17 8.21 -10.88
N VAL A 87 2.01 8.60 -9.91
CA VAL A 87 2.01 9.95 -9.36
C VAL A 87 2.47 10.95 -10.41
N GLY A 88 3.49 10.65 -11.22
CA GLY A 88 3.93 11.53 -12.30
C GLY A 88 2.85 11.76 -13.37
N LYS A 89 2.04 10.74 -13.66
CA LYS A 89 0.95 10.82 -14.65
C LYS A 89 -0.27 11.57 -14.13
N VAL A 90 -0.66 11.34 -12.86
CA VAL A 90 -1.94 11.81 -12.33
C VAL A 90 -1.79 13.04 -11.41
N LEU A 91 -0.65 13.15 -10.73
CA LEU A 91 -0.36 14.16 -9.71
C LEU A 91 1.01 14.82 -10.00
N PRO A 92 1.17 15.47 -11.17
CA PRO A 92 2.48 15.92 -11.65
C PRO A 92 3.15 16.94 -10.71
N SER A 93 2.39 17.83 -10.07
CA SER A 93 2.92 18.79 -9.09
C SER A 93 3.48 18.10 -7.85
N GLN A 94 2.81 17.06 -7.37
CA GLN A 94 3.22 16.24 -6.24
C GLN A 94 4.49 15.45 -6.58
N TYR A 95 4.54 14.85 -7.77
CA TYR A 95 5.73 14.14 -8.24
C TYR A 95 6.93 15.09 -8.40
N ALA A 96 6.71 16.29 -8.96
CA ALA A 96 7.76 17.30 -9.13
C ALA A 96 8.39 17.71 -7.80
N ALA A 97 7.60 17.83 -6.72
CA ALA A 97 8.12 18.14 -5.40
C ALA A 97 9.04 17.03 -4.86
N VAL A 98 8.66 15.77 -5.04
CA VAL A 98 9.48 14.61 -4.62
C VAL A 98 10.77 14.54 -5.46
N MET A 99 10.68 14.82 -6.76
CA MET A 99 11.84 14.89 -7.66
C MET A 99 12.81 16.02 -7.29
N LYS A 100 12.28 17.18 -6.89
CA LYS A 100 13.06 18.29 -6.36
C LYS A 100 13.80 17.87 -5.09
N PHE A 101 13.08 17.31 -4.11
CA PHE A 101 13.67 16.79 -2.88
C PHE A 101 14.75 15.74 -3.13
N LYS A 102 14.50 14.77 -4.03
CA LYS A 102 15.52 13.79 -4.48
C LYS A 102 16.79 14.48 -4.99
N THR A 103 16.63 15.53 -5.79
CA THR A 103 17.76 16.24 -6.42
C THR A 103 18.56 17.04 -5.41
N GLU A 104 17.88 17.67 -4.44
CA GLU A 104 18.50 18.51 -3.42
C GLU A 104 19.15 17.67 -2.32
N GLU A 105 18.43 16.70 -1.75
CA GLU A 105 18.84 15.95 -0.56
C GLU A 105 19.60 14.66 -0.87
N PHE A 106 19.48 14.12 -2.10
CA PHE A 106 20.13 12.86 -2.49
C PHE A 106 20.96 13.01 -3.77
N PRO A 107 22.13 13.68 -3.73
CA PRO A 107 22.97 13.90 -4.91
C PRO A 107 23.35 12.64 -5.69
N LYS A 108 23.49 11.50 -4.99
CA LYS A 108 23.79 10.19 -5.60
C LYS A 108 22.62 9.62 -6.41
N GLU A 109 21.39 10.07 -6.15
CA GLU A 109 20.17 9.70 -6.87
C GLU A 109 19.88 10.60 -8.08
N LYS A 110 20.69 11.64 -8.32
CA LYS A 110 20.43 12.59 -9.43
C LYS A 110 20.34 11.91 -10.79
N LYS A 111 21.17 10.89 -11.03
CA LYS A 111 21.20 10.12 -12.28
C LYS A 111 20.05 9.11 -12.41
N ARG A 112 19.29 8.87 -11.35
CA ARG A 112 18.12 7.98 -11.39
C ARG A 112 16.92 8.77 -11.91
N PRO A 113 16.18 8.28 -12.91
CA PRO A 113 15.02 8.99 -13.45
C PRO A 113 13.83 9.12 -12.47
N TRP A 114 13.73 8.27 -11.45
CA TRP A 114 12.76 8.42 -10.34
C TRP A 114 13.40 8.22 -8.96
N PRO A 115 12.75 8.74 -7.90
CA PRO A 115 13.07 8.43 -6.50
C PRO A 115 12.84 6.96 -6.17
N ARG A 116 13.85 6.32 -5.58
CA ARG A 116 13.71 5.00 -4.95
C ARG A 116 12.92 5.10 -3.64
N ALA A 117 12.45 3.95 -3.13
CA ALA A 117 11.59 3.85 -1.94
C ALA A 117 12.12 4.64 -0.72
N TYR A 118 13.41 4.53 -0.39
CA TYR A 118 13.97 5.29 0.74
C TYR A 118 13.94 6.82 0.56
N VAL A 119 13.97 7.32 -0.68
CA VAL A 119 13.84 8.75 -0.98
C VAL A 119 12.41 9.21 -0.71
N TRP A 120 11.42 8.42 -1.15
CA TRP A 120 10.02 8.67 -0.82
C TRP A 120 9.76 8.61 0.69
N GLN A 121 10.31 7.62 1.38
CA GLN A 121 10.23 7.53 2.83
C GLN A 121 10.79 8.79 3.50
N ALA A 122 12.01 9.20 3.12
CA ALA A 122 12.64 10.39 3.66
C ALA A 122 11.83 11.66 3.37
N TRP A 123 11.24 11.77 2.17
CA TRP A 123 10.36 12.87 1.81
C TRP A 123 9.15 12.94 2.73
N PHE A 124 8.41 11.83 2.88
CA PHE A 124 7.24 11.77 3.76
C PHE A 124 7.60 12.05 5.22
N GLN A 125 8.76 11.58 5.68
CA GLN A 125 9.27 11.91 6.99
C GLN A 125 9.55 13.41 7.16
N SER A 126 10.06 14.09 6.12
CA SER A 126 10.37 15.53 6.19
C SER A 126 9.15 16.46 6.22
N LEU A 127 7.96 15.96 5.89
CA LEU A 127 6.73 16.76 5.90
C LEU A 127 6.33 17.20 7.33
N GLY A 128 6.79 16.48 8.36
CA GLY A 128 6.44 16.74 9.75
C GLY A 128 4.93 16.57 10.03
N THR A 129 4.47 17.04 11.19
CA THR A 129 3.06 16.95 11.60
C THR A 129 2.20 18.12 11.12
N SER A 130 2.82 19.22 10.68
CA SER A 130 2.15 20.46 10.25
C SER A 130 2.64 20.87 8.87
N PRO A 131 1.99 20.42 7.78
CA PRO A 131 2.40 20.76 6.44
C PRO A 131 2.19 22.25 6.18
N ALA A 132 3.15 22.87 5.47
CA ALA A 132 3.01 24.25 5.04
C ALA A 132 1.76 24.43 4.15
N PRO A 133 1.10 25.60 4.16
CA PRO A 133 0.01 25.89 3.23
C PRO A 133 0.43 25.62 1.77
N GLY A 134 -0.38 24.85 1.04
CA GLY A 134 -0.09 24.47 -0.35
C GLY A 134 0.94 23.35 -0.51
N ALA A 135 1.38 22.70 0.58
CA ALA A 135 2.25 21.53 0.51
C ALA A 135 1.61 20.45 -0.38
N PRO A 136 2.41 19.78 -1.23
CA PRO A 136 1.93 18.75 -2.16
C PRO A 136 1.46 17.47 -1.45
N PHE A 137 1.95 17.24 -0.24
CA PHE A 137 1.62 16.10 0.60
C PHE A 137 1.42 16.54 2.05
N THR A 138 0.65 15.74 2.79
CA THR A 138 0.60 15.74 4.25
C THR A 138 1.14 14.42 4.77
N ALA A 139 1.78 14.42 5.94
CA ALA A 139 2.16 13.17 6.59
C ALA A 139 0.93 12.51 7.22
N VAL A 140 0.83 11.19 7.11
CA VAL A 140 -0.12 10.38 7.89
C VAL A 140 0.70 9.62 8.93
N THR A 141 0.61 10.05 10.19
CA THR A 141 1.41 9.49 11.29
C THR A 141 0.76 8.29 11.96
N ASP A 142 -0.54 8.11 11.78
CA ASP A 142 -1.32 7.02 12.34
C ASP A 142 -1.79 6.09 11.20
N LEU A 143 -1.24 4.89 11.14
CA LEU A 143 -1.58 3.89 10.12
C LEU A 143 -3.09 3.55 10.15
N ARG A 144 -3.75 3.67 11.30
CA ARG A 144 -5.19 3.40 11.44
C ARG A 144 -6.03 4.39 10.63
N GLN A 145 -5.45 5.53 10.25
CA GLN A 145 -6.09 6.60 9.50
C GLN A 145 -5.73 6.59 8.01
N VAL A 146 -5.00 5.57 7.53
CA VAL A 146 -4.72 5.47 6.09
C VAL A 146 -6.01 5.33 5.31
N GLN A 147 -6.04 5.98 4.15
CA GLN A 147 -7.16 5.97 3.24
C GLN A 147 -6.69 5.59 1.83
N PRO A 148 -7.60 5.15 0.94
CA PRO A 148 -7.26 4.95 -0.46
C PRO A 148 -6.59 6.20 -1.04
N GLY A 149 -5.49 6.00 -1.77
CA GLY A 149 -4.69 7.09 -2.35
C GLY A 149 -3.49 7.52 -1.53
N ASP A 150 -3.41 7.15 -0.25
CA ASP A 150 -2.19 7.32 0.53
C ASP A 150 -1.07 6.44 -0.04
N ILE A 151 0.18 6.85 0.18
CA ILE A 151 1.37 6.14 -0.28
C ILE A 151 2.22 5.79 0.94
N ILE A 152 2.48 4.50 1.14
CA ILE A 152 3.37 4.02 2.21
C ILE A 152 4.73 3.73 1.60
N ALA A 153 5.79 4.25 2.21
CA ALA A 153 7.17 3.99 1.82
C ALA A 153 8.00 3.62 3.05
N TRP A 154 8.98 2.74 2.88
CA TRP A 154 9.97 2.45 3.91
C TRP A 154 11.38 2.33 3.37
N CYS A 155 12.33 2.44 4.28
CA CYS A 155 13.75 2.18 4.07
C CYS A 155 14.22 1.07 5.02
N LEU A 156 15.34 0.43 4.69
CA LEU A 156 15.99 -0.57 5.53
C LEU A 156 17.50 -0.30 5.68
N GLY A 157 18.04 -0.59 6.86
CA GLY A 157 19.45 -0.49 7.19
C GLY A 157 20.05 0.89 6.88
N HIS A 158 21.19 0.89 6.20
CA HIS A 158 21.94 2.11 5.88
C HIS A 158 21.19 3.05 4.92
N TRP A 159 20.19 2.56 4.17
CA TRP A 159 19.40 3.42 3.29
C TRP A 159 18.57 4.44 4.07
N CYS A 160 18.18 4.11 5.32
CA CYS A 160 17.48 5.05 6.20
C CYS A 160 18.33 6.25 6.65
N GLN A 161 19.64 6.20 6.43
CA GLN A 161 20.58 7.26 6.78
C GLN A 161 21.08 8.02 5.55
N GLY A 162 20.46 7.82 4.37
CA GLY A 162 20.94 8.35 3.10
C GLY A 162 22.26 7.72 2.62
N GLY A 163 22.71 6.65 3.29
CA GLY A 163 23.93 5.93 2.95
C GLY A 163 23.75 5.04 1.73
N THR A 164 24.86 4.71 1.08
CA THR A 164 24.91 3.66 0.05
C THR A 164 25.19 2.33 0.75
N GLY A 165 24.15 1.64 1.17
CA GLY A 165 24.30 0.33 1.80
C GLY A 165 24.81 -0.72 0.82
N HIS A 166 25.56 -1.71 1.33
CA HIS A 166 25.92 -2.90 0.56
C HIS A 166 24.70 -3.80 0.26
N ASN A 167 23.63 -3.66 1.04
CA ASN A 167 22.36 -4.31 0.78
C ASN A 167 21.64 -3.64 -0.38
N LYS A 168 21.26 -4.45 -1.39
CA LYS A 168 20.57 -3.98 -2.60
C LYS A 168 19.11 -3.58 -2.35
N ASP A 169 18.55 -3.99 -1.22
CA ASP A 169 17.19 -3.65 -0.81
C ASP A 169 17.16 -2.24 -0.20
N THR A 170 16.56 -1.30 -0.94
CA THR A 170 16.40 0.09 -0.51
C THR A 170 15.16 0.31 0.35
N GLY A 171 14.39 -0.73 0.64
CA GLY A 171 13.02 -0.67 1.11
C GLY A 171 12.02 -0.68 -0.04
N HIS A 172 10.77 -0.35 0.25
CA HIS A 172 9.64 -0.54 -0.65
C HIS A 172 8.67 0.63 -0.62
N ILE A 173 7.82 0.72 -1.64
CA ILE A 173 6.77 1.74 -1.74
C ILE A 173 5.54 1.18 -2.44
N LEU A 174 4.36 1.62 -2.01
CA LEU A 174 3.09 1.10 -2.47
C LEU A 174 1.97 2.15 -2.43
N LEU A 175 0.92 1.89 -3.19
CA LEU A 175 -0.33 2.67 -3.15
C LEU A 175 -1.36 1.97 -2.26
N VAL A 176 -1.95 2.72 -1.32
CA VAL A 176 -3.05 2.23 -0.48
C VAL A 176 -4.35 2.22 -1.30
N MET A 177 -5.03 1.08 -1.30
CA MET A 177 -6.26 0.84 -2.06
C MET A 177 -7.52 0.74 -1.18
N GLY A 178 -7.35 0.79 0.14
CA GLY A 178 -8.43 0.60 1.11
C GLY A 178 -8.04 1.07 2.50
N PRO A 179 -9.00 1.25 3.42
CA PRO A 179 -8.69 1.55 4.81
C PRO A 179 -7.97 0.37 5.48
N ALA A 180 -7.17 0.67 6.51
CA ALA A 180 -6.57 -0.37 7.34
C ALA A 180 -7.65 -1.13 8.13
N THR A 181 -7.49 -2.45 8.25
CA THR A 181 -8.35 -3.31 9.06
C THR A 181 -7.53 -4.00 10.14
N GLN A 182 -7.95 -3.91 11.39
CA GLN A 182 -7.25 -4.60 12.48
C GLN A 182 -7.39 -6.11 12.31
N VAL A 183 -6.26 -6.82 12.28
CA VAL A 183 -6.22 -8.30 12.18
C VAL A 183 -5.83 -8.94 13.50
N SER A 184 -5.10 -8.24 14.35
CA SER A 184 -4.81 -8.66 15.72
C SER A 184 -4.84 -7.45 16.66
N PRO A 185 -5.56 -7.50 17.79
CA PRO A 185 -5.42 -6.49 18.83
C PRO A 185 -4.01 -6.56 19.46
N ALA A 186 -3.61 -5.48 20.14
CA ALA A 186 -2.46 -5.54 21.03
C ALA A 186 -2.79 -6.41 22.25
N GLY A 187 -1.81 -7.16 22.76
CA GLY A 187 -1.98 -8.03 23.93
C GLY A 187 -0.66 -8.67 24.35
N ASP A 188 -0.49 -8.99 25.64
CA ASP A 188 0.68 -9.69 26.22
C ASP A 188 2.06 -9.23 25.68
N GLY A 189 2.24 -7.92 25.51
CA GLY A 189 3.47 -7.33 24.99
C GLY A 189 3.65 -7.41 23.46
N ALA A 190 2.71 -7.99 22.74
CA ALA A 190 2.64 -7.97 21.29
C ALA A 190 1.91 -6.70 20.78
N PRO A 191 2.45 -6.02 19.76
CA PRO A 191 1.82 -4.84 19.15
C PRO A 191 0.54 -5.22 18.37
N ALA A 192 -0.36 -4.26 18.21
CA ALA A 192 -1.52 -4.43 17.33
C ALA A 192 -1.08 -4.60 15.88
N VAL A 193 -1.78 -5.46 15.13
CA VAL A 193 -1.50 -5.72 13.71
C VAL A 193 -2.68 -5.28 12.86
N TRP A 194 -2.38 -4.56 11.78
CA TRP A 194 -3.34 -4.05 10.82
C TRP A 194 -3.00 -4.54 9.41
N ALA A 195 -4.01 -4.98 8.67
CA ALA A 195 -3.89 -5.26 7.25
C ALA A 195 -4.26 -4.02 6.44
N VAL A 196 -3.40 -3.63 5.52
CA VAL A 196 -3.62 -2.52 4.59
C VAL A 196 -3.77 -3.09 3.18
N PRO A 197 -4.89 -2.84 2.47
CA PRO A 197 -5.05 -3.20 1.07
C PRO A 197 -4.17 -2.31 0.20
N VAL A 198 -3.38 -2.90 -0.68
CA VAL A 198 -2.37 -2.19 -1.47
C VAL A 198 -2.36 -2.63 -2.93
N LEU A 199 -1.79 -1.78 -3.77
CA LEU A 199 -1.42 -2.09 -5.14
C LEU A 199 0.01 -1.62 -5.39
N ASP A 200 0.90 -2.57 -5.64
CA ASP A 200 2.32 -2.33 -5.82
C ASP A 200 2.94 -3.34 -6.79
N ALA A 201 4.16 -3.03 -7.22
CA ALA A 201 5.01 -4.00 -7.88
C ALA A 201 5.89 -4.67 -6.83
N SER A 202 5.94 -6.01 -6.81
CA SER A 202 6.83 -6.76 -5.91
C SER A 202 7.31 -8.08 -6.52
N THR A 203 8.48 -8.56 -6.10
CA THR A 203 8.89 -9.96 -6.31
C THR A 203 8.26 -10.91 -5.29
N LEU A 204 7.69 -10.37 -4.21
CA LEU A 204 7.06 -11.12 -3.14
C LEU A 204 5.57 -11.23 -3.39
N LYS A 205 5.01 -12.39 -3.05
CA LYS A 205 3.57 -12.64 -3.12
C LYS A 205 2.86 -11.87 -2.00
N HIS A 206 1.82 -11.14 -2.36
CA HIS A 206 0.94 -10.47 -1.39
C HIS A 206 -0.17 -11.38 -0.86
N HIS A 207 -0.78 -10.96 0.26
CA HIS A 207 -2.04 -11.53 0.74
C HIS A 207 -3.17 -11.25 -0.26
N ALA A 208 -4.12 -12.17 -0.41
CA ALA A 208 -5.38 -11.82 -1.05
C ALA A 208 -6.06 -10.73 -0.20
N ALA A 209 -6.34 -9.57 -0.81
CA ALA A 209 -7.16 -8.55 -0.17
C ALA A 209 -8.59 -9.11 -0.08
N HIS A 210 -8.98 -9.62 1.09
CA HIS A 210 -10.34 -10.10 1.33
C HIS A 210 -11.31 -8.91 1.38
N GLY A 211 -11.79 -8.45 0.21
CA GLY A 211 -12.94 -7.55 0.10
C GLY A 211 -12.74 -6.11 0.58
N THR A 212 -11.51 -5.64 0.76
CA THR A 212 -11.21 -4.36 1.41
C THR A 212 -10.70 -3.25 0.49
N SER A 213 -10.47 -3.53 -0.80
CA SER A 213 -10.20 -2.46 -1.78
C SER A 213 -11.48 -1.69 -2.08
N VAL A 214 -11.42 -0.36 -2.12
CA VAL A 214 -12.58 0.48 -2.50
C VAL A 214 -12.97 0.33 -3.97
N LEU A 215 -12.08 -0.25 -4.78
CA LEU A 215 -12.29 -0.55 -6.19
C LEU A 215 -12.14 -2.06 -6.45
N PRO A 216 -12.98 -2.68 -7.30
CA PRO A 216 -12.81 -4.08 -7.66
C PRO A 216 -11.50 -4.26 -8.44
N LEU A 217 -10.53 -4.93 -7.84
CA LEU A 217 -9.25 -5.27 -8.46
C LEU A 217 -9.33 -6.73 -8.94
N LYS A 218 -9.07 -6.96 -10.23
CA LYS A 218 -8.86 -8.31 -10.74
C LYS A 218 -7.57 -8.83 -10.13
N ALA A 219 -7.68 -9.95 -9.42
CA ALA A 219 -6.52 -10.73 -9.02
C ALA A 219 -5.95 -11.42 -10.27
N LEU A 220 -5.05 -10.74 -10.98
CA LEU A 220 -4.27 -11.39 -12.02
C LEU A 220 -3.22 -12.29 -11.39
N ARG A 221 -3.14 -13.52 -11.89
CA ARG A 221 -2.21 -14.56 -11.41
C ARG A 221 -0.80 -14.31 -11.98
N SER A 222 -0.12 -13.24 -11.60
CA SER A 222 1.27 -12.97 -12.01
C SER A 222 2.34 -13.78 -11.26
N PHE A 223 1.99 -14.95 -10.71
CA PHE A 223 2.90 -15.80 -9.95
C PHE A 223 3.00 -17.25 -10.45
N ALA A 224 2.59 -17.53 -11.69
CA ALA A 224 2.87 -18.82 -12.31
C ALA A 224 4.32 -18.85 -12.81
N GLY A 225 5.18 -19.70 -12.24
CA GLY A 225 6.54 -19.94 -12.74
C GLY A 225 7.71 -19.62 -11.80
N CYS A 226 7.46 -19.30 -10.52
CA CYS A 226 8.55 -18.97 -9.60
C CYS A 226 9.42 -20.18 -9.22
N GLY A 227 10.49 -20.41 -9.98
CA GLY A 227 11.61 -21.27 -9.60
C GLY A 227 12.68 -20.52 -8.79
N LYS A 228 13.59 -21.26 -8.14
CA LYS A 228 14.68 -20.70 -7.30
C LYS A 228 15.72 -19.88 -8.08
N ASP A 229 15.69 -19.94 -9.41
CA ASP A 229 16.73 -19.40 -10.30
C ASP A 229 16.40 -18.01 -10.89
N TYR A 230 15.28 -17.39 -10.48
CA TYR A 230 14.92 -16.07 -10.99
C TYR A 230 15.82 -14.97 -10.45
N ASP A 231 16.55 -14.30 -11.35
CA ASP A 231 17.28 -13.07 -11.07
C ASP A 231 16.62 -11.90 -11.83
N PRO A 232 15.90 -10.98 -11.15
CA PRO A 232 15.20 -9.86 -11.80
C PRO A 232 16.13 -8.90 -12.53
N ARG A 233 17.45 -8.99 -12.30
CA ARG A 233 18.48 -8.20 -12.99
C ARG A 233 18.88 -8.78 -14.35
N LYS A 234 18.55 -10.05 -14.62
CA LYS A 234 18.95 -10.76 -15.85
C LYS A 234 17.85 -10.84 -16.91
N TYR A 235 16.63 -10.47 -16.56
CA TYR A 235 15.50 -10.51 -17.50
C TYR A 235 15.70 -9.52 -18.65
N GLN A 236 15.30 -9.94 -19.86
CA GLN A 236 15.32 -9.14 -21.09
C GLN A 236 13.89 -8.91 -21.61
N PRO A 237 13.56 -7.72 -22.16
CA PRO A 237 12.29 -7.48 -22.83
C PRO A 237 11.97 -8.56 -23.88
N GLY A 238 10.73 -9.05 -23.89
CA GLY A 238 10.27 -10.14 -24.78
C GLY A 238 10.42 -11.55 -24.23
N GLN A 239 11.07 -11.74 -23.07
CA GLN A 239 11.02 -13.01 -22.34
C GLN A 239 9.70 -13.12 -21.56
N THR A 240 9.12 -14.33 -21.47
CA THR A 240 7.96 -14.56 -20.60
C THR A 240 8.38 -14.27 -19.15
N PRO A 241 7.76 -13.30 -18.47
CA PRO A 241 8.13 -12.97 -17.10
C PRO A 241 7.78 -14.12 -16.16
N THR A 242 8.75 -14.55 -15.35
CA THR A 242 8.64 -15.77 -14.55
C THR A 242 8.36 -15.52 -13.07
N CYS A 243 8.42 -14.27 -12.57
CA CYS A 243 8.23 -13.96 -11.14
C CYS A 243 7.79 -12.50 -10.87
N GLY A 244 6.75 -12.34 -10.06
CA GLY A 244 6.35 -11.05 -9.48
C GLY A 244 5.82 -10.05 -10.50
N GLY A 245 5.66 -8.81 -10.06
CA GLY A 245 5.13 -7.72 -10.87
C GLY A 245 4.07 -6.93 -10.12
N LEU A 246 3.31 -6.15 -10.89
CA LEU A 246 2.22 -5.34 -10.37
C LEU A 246 1.04 -6.22 -9.99
N GLY A 247 0.51 -6.03 -8.79
CA GLY A 247 -0.69 -6.74 -8.38
C GLY A 247 -1.31 -6.22 -7.09
N PRO A 248 -2.60 -6.52 -6.87
CA PRO A 248 -3.27 -6.15 -5.64
C PRO A 248 -2.89 -7.11 -4.52
N GLY A 249 -2.88 -6.58 -3.30
CA GLY A 249 -2.48 -7.31 -2.13
C GLY A 249 -3.06 -6.75 -0.84
N ALA A 250 -2.76 -7.43 0.27
CA ALA A 250 -2.69 -6.76 1.56
C ALA A 250 -1.31 -6.98 2.17
N LEU A 251 -0.84 -5.99 2.91
CA LEU A 251 0.34 -6.07 3.77
C LEU A 251 -0.08 -5.89 5.21
N HIS A 252 0.60 -6.60 6.11
CA HIS A 252 0.38 -6.43 7.53
C HIS A 252 1.40 -5.46 8.10
N PHE A 253 0.96 -4.65 9.06
CA PHE A 253 1.78 -3.69 9.76
C PHE A 253 1.54 -3.79 11.26
N GLN A 254 2.63 -3.77 12.04
CA GLN A 254 2.58 -3.52 13.47
C GLN A 254 2.55 -2.02 13.71
N VAL A 255 1.82 -1.61 14.74
CA VAL A 255 1.76 -0.21 15.17
C VAL A 255 2.07 -0.09 16.66
N ASP A 256 2.60 1.06 17.06
CA ASP A 256 2.69 1.45 18.48
C ASP A 256 1.33 1.90 19.05
N ASP A 257 1.31 2.38 20.29
CA ASP A 257 0.12 2.87 20.97
C ASP A 257 -0.44 4.17 20.35
N GLN A 258 0.41 4.97 19.69
CA GLN A 258 -0.03 6.14 18.90
C GLN A 258 -0.52 5.76 17.51
N GLY A 259 -0.40 4.49 17.09
CA GLY A 259 -0.79 4.00 15.78
C GLY A 259 0.28 4.20 14.70
N ALA A 260 1.48 4.64 15.05
CA ALA A 260 2.56 4.79 14.09
C ALA A 260 3.09 3.42 13.66
N PRO A 261 3.32 3.19 12.35
CA PRO A 261 3.79 1.90 11.86
C PRO A 261 5.24 1.64 12.28
N THR A 262 5.45 0.53 12.98
CA THR A 262 6.76 0.14 13.53
C THR A 262 7.40 -1.03 12.79
N ALA A 263 6.57 -1.90 12.19
CA ALA A 263 7.04 -3.01 11.36
C ALA A 263 6.02 -3.38 10.28
N PHE A 264 6.46 -4.11 9.25
CA PHE A 264 5.65 -4.62 8.15
C PHE A 264 5.93 -6.10 7.89
N GLN A 265 4.98 -6.79 7.26
CA GLN A 265 5.05 -8.20 6.91
C GLN A 265 4.37 -8.42 5.55
N PHE A 266 5.10 -9.03 4.59
CA PHE A 266 4.60 -9.32 3.23
C PHE A 266 3.62 -10.51 3.14
N GLY A 267 3.71 -11.45 4.07
CA GLY A 267 2.92 -12.68 4.08
C GLY A 267 2.67 -13.17 5.52
N PRO A 268 1.57 -13.88 5.85
CA PRO A 268 1.18 -14.16 7.24
C PRO A 268 2.17 -15.04 8.02
N LYS A 269 3.09 -15.68 7.31
CA LYS A 269 4.15 -16.55 7.86
C LYS A 269 5.55 -15.95 7.72
N ASN A 270 5.66 -14.77 7.13
CA ASN A 270 6.93 -14.06 7.04
C ASN A 270 7.23 -13.40 8.38
N ASN A 271 8.48 -13.11 8.68
CA ASN A 271 8.79 -12.31 9.85
C ASN A 271 8.40 -10.85 9.62
N PHE A 272 8.06 -10.14 10.70
CA PHE A 272 7.94 -8.69 10.65
C PHE A 272 9.32 -8.04 10.49
N HIS A 273 9.36 -6.94 9.73
CA HIS A 273 10.55 -6.14 9.46
C HIS A 273 10.29 -4.67 9.79
N PRO A 274 11.30 -3.91 10.25
CA PRO A 274 12.66 -4.36 10.53
C PRO A 274 12.69 -5.29 11.75
N LYS A 275 13.53 -6.35 11.71
CA LYS A 275 13.81 -7.19 12.90
C LYS A 275 15.09 -6.72 13.56
N PRO A 276 15.21 -6.61 14.90
CA PRO A 276 16.48 -6.27 15.53
C PRO A 276 17.63 -7.17 15.02
N PRO A 277 18.82 -6.61 14.69
CA PRO A 277 19.24 -5.21 14.82
C PRO A 277 19.01 -4.36 13.55
N GLU A 278 18.16 -4.79 12.62
CA GLU A 278 17.82 -4.02 11.42
C GLU A 278 17.23 -2.66 11.83
N ASN A 279 17.76 -1.60 11.23
CA ASN A 279 17.11 -0.30 11.27
C ASN A 279 16.09 -0.23 10.14
N GLY A 280 14.90 0.29 10.40
CA GLY A 280 13.90 0.55 9.36
C GLY A 280 13.05 1.73 9.77
N ARG A 281 12.53 2.45 8.77
CA ARG A 281 11.58 3.54 8.99
C ARG A 281 10.47 3.41 7.98
N ILE A 282 9.23 3.55 8.44
CA ILE A 282 8.03 3.55 7.61
C ILE A 282 7.45 4.96 7.68
N SER A 283 7.03 5.50 6.54
CA SER A 283 6.43 6.83 6.46
C SER A 283 5.32 6.82 5.42
N ILE A 284 4.29 7.62 5.67
CA ILE A 284 3.08 7.63 4.86
C ILE A 284 2.81 9.06 4.40
N GLY A 285 2.65 9.23 3.10
CA GLY A 285 2.32 10.49 2.46
C GLY A 285 0.92 10.45 1.89
N ARG A 286 0.11 11.46 2.21
CA ARG A 286 -1.20 11.69 1.63
C ARG A 286 -1.11 12.84 0.63
N PRO A 287 -1.39 12.62 -0.66
CA PRO A 287 -1.44 13.70 -1.64
C PRO A 287 -2.44 14.77 -1.21
N VAL A 288 -2.02 16.03 -1.27
CA VAL A 288 -2.88 17.19 -1.04
C VAL A 288 -3.22 17.80 -2.39
N MET A 289 -4.50 18.02 -2.63
CA MET A 289 -4.90 18.77 -3.81
C MET A 289 -4.72 20.27 -3.56
N GLN A 290 -4.00 20.89 -4.49
CA GLN A 290 -4.07 22.33 -4.65
C GLN A 290 -5.42 22.65 -5.30
N ALA A 291 -6.13 23.63 -4.75
CA ALA A 291 -7.28 24.19 -5.43
C ALA A 291 -6.82 24.67 -6.82
N PRO A 292 -7.62 24.48 -7.89
CA PRO A 292 -7.29 25.03 -9.19
C PRO A 292 -7.01 26.53 -9.02
N ALA A 293 -5.88 27.00 -9.55
CA ALA A 293 -5.58 28.43 -9.59
C ALA A 293 -6.75 29.12 -10.29
N ARG A 294 -7.43 30.00 -9.57
CA ARG A 294 -8.52 30.81 -10.10
C ARG A 294 -7.98 31.89 -11.04
#